data_AF-A0A9Q0DQ11-F1
#
_entry.id   AF-A0A9Q0DQ11-F1
#
_cell.length_a   1.000
_cell.length_b   1.000
_cell.length_c   1.000
_cell.angle_alpha   90.00
_cell.angle_beta   90.00
_cell.angle_gamma   90.00
#
_symmetry.space_group_name_H-M   'P 1'
#
loop_
_entity.id
_entity.type
_entity.pdbx_description
1 polymer ?
#
loop_
_entity_poly.entity_id
_entity_poly.type
_entity_poly.pdbx_seq_one_letter_code
_entity_poly.pdbx_strand_id
1 'polypeptide(L)'
;MTDPLVVKLQTITDPLVVELQTNTDPLMVELQTVTDPQVVELQTMTDPLVVKLQTMTDPLVMKLQTMKDPLVVKVQTITDPLVGELQTNTDPQMVKLQTMTDLLVVELQTMTDPLGVKLRTPTDPLVVE
;
A
#
# COMPACT_ATOMS: atom_id res chain seq x y z
N MET A 1 44.13 19.01 -0.97
CA MET A 1 44.38 17.64 -1.43
C MET A 1 43.32 16.77 -0.79
N THR A 2 42.52 16.07 -1.60
CA THR A 2 41.55 15.09 -1.12
C THR A 2 42.31 13.83 -0.71
N ASP A 3 41.93 13.23 0.42
CA ASP A 3 42.52 11.98 0.91
C ASP A 3 42.30 10.85 -0.14
N PRO A 4 43.35 10.11 -0.55
CA PRO A 4 43.22 8.97 -1.46
C PRO A 4 42.15 7.94 -1.04
N LEU A 5 41.91 7.79 0.27
CA LEU A 5 40.86 6.91 0.80
C LEU A 5 39.46 7.43 0.46
N VAL A 6 39.25 8.75 0.49
CA VAL A 6 37.97 9.37 0.14
C VAL A 6 37.66 9.15 -1.34
N VAL A 7 38.66 9.30 -2.21
CA VAL A 7 38.50 9.07 -3.67
C VAL A 7 38.20 7.59 -3.96
N LYS A 8 38.89 6.66 -3.28
CA LYS A 8 38.63 5.22 -3.41
C LYS A 8 37.23 4.84 -2.92
N LEU A 9 36.77 5.44 -1.82
CA LEU A 9 35.43 5.19 -1.30
C LEU A 9 34.35 5.70 -2.26
N GLN A 10 34.51 6.91 -2.81
CA GLN A 10 33.57 7.47 -3.80
C GLN A 10 33.48 6.60 -5.06
N THR A 11 34.62 6.17 -5.61
CA THR A 11 34.64 5.30 -6.81
C THR A 11 33.97 3.94 -6.61
N ILE A 12 33.79 3.47 -5.37
CA ILE A 12 33.06 2.24 -5.04
C ILE A 12 31.59 2.55 -4.72
N THR A 13 31.33 3.63 -3.98
CA THR A 13 30.00 3.98 -3.45
C THR A 13 29.09 4.52 -4.55
N ASP A 14 29.59 5.41 -5.40
CA ASP A 14 28.76 6.09 -6.41
C ASP A 14 28.13 5.10 -7.40
N PRO A 15 28.86 4.11 -7.97
CA PRO A 15 28.25 3.11 -8.84
C PRO A 15 27.18 2.26 -8.15
N LEU A 16 27.38 1.91 -6.86
CA LEU A 16 26.41 1.11 -6.09
C LEU A 16 25.13 1.90 -5.79
N VAL A 17 25.24 3.20 -5.52
CA VAL A 17 24.08 4.09 -5.36
C VAL A 17 23.31 4.21 -6.67
N VAL A 18 24.01 4.39 -7.80
CA VAL A 18 23.38 4.44 -9.13
C VAL A 18 22.68 3.13 -9.47
N GLU A 19 23.32 1.99 -9.20
CA GLU A 19 22.74 0.67 -9.40
C GLU A 19 21.49 0.46 -8.54
N LEU A 20 21.55 0.87 -7.27
CA LEU A 20 20.39 0.79 -6.36
C LEU A 20 19.22 1.61 -6.89
N GLN A 21 19.46 2.86 -7.31
CA GLN A 21 18.43 3.74 -7.88
C GLN A 21 17.84 3.15 -9.17
N THR A 22 18.71 2.72 -10.09
CA THR A 22 18.32 2.19 -11.41
C THR A 22 17.38 0.99 -11.28
N ASN A 23 17.55 0.17 -10.24
CA ASN A 23 16.69 -1.00 -10.03
C ASN A 23 15.49 -0.73 -9.11
N THR A 24 15.58 0.23 -8.18
CA THR A 24 14.48 0.58 -7.26
C THR A 24 13.41 1.42 -7.94
N ASP A 25 13.81 2.38 -8.76
CA ASP A 25 12.87 3.33 -9.38
C ASP A 25 11.83 2.64 -10.27
N PRO A 26 12.19 1.69 -11.17
CA PRO A 26 11.20 1.00 -12.00
C PRO A 26 10.20 0.18 -11.18
N LEU A 27 10.66 -0.50 -10.12
CA LEU A 27 9.80 -1.31 -9.24
C LEU A 27 8.84 -0.43 -8.44
N MET A 28 9.28 0.76 -8.00
CA MET A 28 8.42 1.70 -7.31
C MET A 28 7.34 2.26 -8.25
N VAL A 29 7.70 2.55 -9.50
CA VAL A 29 6.73 2.94 -10.54
C VAL A 29 5.76 1.80 -10.81
N GLU A 30 6.25 0.57 -10.96
CA GLU A 30 5.38 -0.60 -11.17
C GLU A 30 4.39 -0.76 -10.02
N LEU A 31 4.86 -0.67 -8.77
CA LEU A 31 4.02 -0.73 -7.59
C LEU A 31 2.88 0.29 -7.66
N GLN A 32 3.19 1.57 -7.92
CA GLN A 32 2.19 2.62 -8.06
C GLN A 32 1.22 2.34 -9.22
N THR A 33 1.74 1.96 -10.39
CA THR A 33 0.91 1.72 -11.58
C THR A 33 -0.07 0.56 -11.40
N VAL A 34 0.22 -0.40 -10.54
CA VAL A 34 -0.70 -1.51 -10.28
C VAL A 34 -1.60 -1.24 -9.06
N THR A 35 -1.11 -0.56 -8.02
CA THR A 35 -1.92 -0.26 -6.84
C THR A 35 -2.98 0.81 -7.09
N ASP A 36 -2.61 1.90 -7.77
CA ASP A 36 -3.48 3.06 -7.89
C ASP A 36 -4.80 2.75 -8.65
N PRO A 37 -4.77 2.04 -9.80
CA PRO A 37 -6.00 1.68 -10.49
C PRO A 37 -6.90 0.77 -9.67
N GLN A 38 -6.33 -0.15 -8.89
CA GLN A 38 -7.10 -1.06 -8.03
C GLN A 38 -7.77 -0.33 -6.88
N VAL A 39 -7.10 0.65 -6.28
CA VAL A 39 -7.70 1.50 -5.24
C VAL A 39 -8.87 2.31 -5.81
N VAL A 40 -8.69 2.88 -7.02
CA VAL A 40 -9.76 3.62 -7.71
C VAL A 40 -10.95 2.71 -8.07
N GLU A 41 -10.69 1.50 -8.54
CA GLU A 41 -11.74 0.50 -8.83
C GLU A 41 -12.54 0.16 -7.56
N LEU A 42 -11.84 -0.09 -6.45
CA LEU A 42 -12.45 -0.38 -5.16
C LEU A 42 -13.36 0.76 -4.71
N GLN A 43 -12.85 2.00 -4.75
CA GLN A 43 -13.63 3.21 -4.41
C GLN A 43 -14.88 3.34 -5.29
N THR A 44 -14.72 3.17 -6.61
CA THR A 44 -15.82 3.28 -7.58
C THR A 44 -16.93 2.27 -7.30
N MET A 45 -16.58 1.08 -6.82
CA MET A 45 -17.54 0.04 -6.44
C MET A 45 -18.18 0.30 -5.07
N THR A 46 -17.41 0.78 -4.08
CA THR A 46 -17.90 0.99 -2.71
C THR A 46 -18.75 2.24 -2.54
N ASP A 47 -18.38 3.34 -3.20
CA ASP A 47 -19.01 4.64 -2.99
C ASP A 47 -20.54 4.62 -3.27
N PRO A 48 -21.03 4.02 -4.37
CA PRO A 48 -22.47 3.93 -4.62
C PRO A 48 -23.23 3.14 -3.54
N LEU A 49 -22.62 2.07 -3.01
CA LEU A 49 -23.23 1.26 -1.95
C LEU A 49 -23.30 2.03 -0.63
N VAL A 50 -22.25 2.78 -0.30
CA VAL A 50 -22.23 3.66 0.89
C VAL A 50 -23.28 4.77 0.77
N VAL A 51 -23.38 5.43 -0.38
CA VAL A 51 -24.41 6.45 -0.64
C VAL A 51 -25.82 5.86 -0.53
N LYS A 52 -26.04 4.65 -1.07
CA LYS A 52 -27.33 3.95 -0.97
C LYS A 52 -27.67 3.62 0.48
N LEU A 53 -26.69 3.18 1.26
CA LEU A 53 -26.84 2.91 2.69
C LEU A 53 -27.31 4.16 3.42
N GLN A 54 -26.55 5.25 3.31
CA GLN A 54 -26.86 6.55 3.93
C GLN A 54 -28.27 7.03 3.55
N THR A 55 -28.60 7.00 2.25
CA THR A 55 -29.91 7.46 1.74
C THR A 55 -31.08 6.68 2.35
N MET A 56 -30.90 5.39 2.63
CA MET A 56 -31.93 4.54 3.23
C MET A 56 -31.99 4.66 4.76
N THR A 57 -30.84 4.85 5.43
CA THR A 57 -30.75 4.87 6.89
C THR A 57 -31.10 6.23 7.48
N ASP A 58 -30.66 7.34 6.88
CA ASP A 58 -30.79 8.68 7.47
C ASP A 58 -32.25 9.08 7.76
N PRO A 59 -33.22 8.85 6.85
CA PRO A 59 -34.62 9.17 7.12
C PRO A 59 -35.22 8.29 8.24
N LEU A 60 -34.72 7.07 8.41
CA LEU A 60 -35.19 6.14 9.45
C LEU A 60 -34.61 6.51 10.81
N VAL A 61 -33.33 6.88 10.89
CA VAL A 61 -32.69 7.38 12.11
C VAL A 61 -33.37 8.64 12.62
N MET A 62 -33.71 9.58 11.73
CA MET A 62 -34.45 10.78 12.09
C MET A 62 -35.84 10.45 12.67
N LYS A 63 -36.55 9.45 12.12
CA LYS A 63 -37.84 9.00 12.67
C LYS A 63 -37.68 8.28 14.01
N LEU A 64 -36.57 7.57 14.21
CA LEU A 64 -36.26 6.83 15.43
C LEU A 64 -36.09 7.75 16.66
N GLN A 65 -35.61 8.98 16.43
CA GLN A 65 -35.57 10.03 17.45
C GLN A 65 -36.98 10.43 17.95
N THR A 66 -38.04 10.09 17.22
CA THR A 66 -39.45 10.39 17.57
C THR A 66 -40.28 9.17 17.98
N MET A 67 -39.93 7.95 17.55
CA MET A 67 -40.58 6.68 17.91
C MET A 67 -39.53 5.55 18.03
N LYS A 68 -39.38 4.93 19.20
CA LYS A 68 -38.18 4.12 19.51
C LYS A 68 -38.17 2.68 18.99
N ASP A 69 -39.18 1.85 19.26
CA ASP A 69 -38.96 0.39 19.17
C ASP A 69 -39.18 -0.27 17.80
N PRO A 70 -40.26 0.03 17.03
CA PRO A 70 -40.48 -0.65 15.73
C PRO A 70 -39.49 -0.24 14.63
N LEU A 71 -38.88 0.95 14.77
CA LEU A 71 -38.01 1.53 13.75
C LEU A 71 -36.58 1.00 13.82
N VAL A 72 -36.09 0.56 14.99
CA VAL A 72 -34.74 -0.03 15.14
C VAL A 72 -34.63 -1.31 14.32
N VAL A 73 -35.60 -2.21 14.45
CA VAL A 73 -35.63 -3.48 13.70
C VAL A 73 -35.63 -3.20 12.20
N LYS A 74 -36.40 -2.20 11.75
CA LYS A 74 -36.49 -1.84 10.33
C LYS A 74 -35.19 -1.24 9.78
N VAL A 75 -34.49 -0.43 10.57
CA VAL A 75 -33.15 0.05 10.22
C VAL A 75 -32.20 -1.14 10.06
N GLN A 76 -32.16 -2.03 11.05
CA GLN A 76 -31.29 -3.21 11.04
C GLN A 76 -31.53 -4.10 9.80
N THR A 77 -32.80 -4.40 9.47
CA THR A 77 -33.16 -5.22 8.30
C THR A 77 -32.70 -4.61 6.97
N ILE A 78 -32.55 -3.29 6.88
CA ILE A 78 -32.11 -2.61 5.65
C ILE A 78 -30.58 -2.46 5.63
N THR A 79 -29.97 -2.12 6.77
CA THR A 79 -28.53 -1.88 6.90
C THR A 79 -27.73 -3.17 6.74
N ASP A 80 -28.13 -4.26 7.41
CA ASP A 80 -27.31 -5.49 7.48
C ASP A 80 -27.04 -6.11 6.11
N PRO A 81 -28.03 -6.26 5.21
CA PRO A 81 -27.77 -6.82 3.88
C PRO A 81 -26.84 -5.95 3.04
N LEU A 82 -26.97 -4.61 3.13
CA LEU A 82 -26.13 -3.67 2.38
C LEU A 82 -24.68 -3.67 2.90
N VAL A 83 -24.49 -3.76 4.22
CA VAL A 83 -23.16 -3.92 4.83
C VAL A 83 -22.55 -5.26 4.42
N GLY A 84 -23.32 -6.34 4.44
CA GLY A 84 -22.85 -7.65 3.98
C GLY A 84 -22.45 -7.67 2.50
N GLU A 85 -23.22 -6.99 1.64
CA GLU A 85 -22.89 -6.82 0.21
C GLU A 85 -21.59 -6.01 0.03
N LEU A 86 -21.40 -4.94 0.81
CA LEU A 86 -20.17 -4.16 0.80
C LEU A 86 -18.96 -5.02 1.18
N GLN A 87 -19.05 -5.73 2.31
CA GLN A 87 -17.96 -6.61 2.78
C GLN A 87 -17.64 -7.72 1.77
N THR A 88 -18.67 -8.40 1.24
CA THR A 88 -18.50 -9.51 0.29
C THR A 88 -17.78 -9.07 -0.99
N ASN A 89 -18.03 -7.84 -1.44
CA ASN A 89 -17.39 -7.31 -2.65
C ASN A 89 -16.00 -6.71 -2.37
N THR A 90 -15.81 -6.04 -1.23
CA THR A 90 -14.56 -5.32 -0.91
C THR A 90 -13.47 -6.23 -0.36
N ASP A 91 -13.81 -7.18 0.52
CA ASP A 91 -12.81 -7.98 1.24
C ASP A 91 -11.90 -8.80 0.29
N PRO A 92 -12.42 -9.52 -0.71
CA PRO A 92 -11.58 -10.30 -1.61
C PRO A 92 -10.65 -9.42 -2.46
N GLN A 93 -11.13 -8.23 -2.86
CA GLN A 93 -10.32 -7.28 -3.63
C GLN A 93 -9.20 -6.68 -2.79
N MET A 94 -9.47 -6.34 -1.53
CA MET A 94 -8.47 -5.83 -0.60
C MET A 94 -7.38 -6.87 -0.32
N VAL A 95 -7.76 -8.14 -0.11
CA VAL A 95 -6.79 -9.24 0.06
C VAL A 95 -5.91 -9.43 -1.17
N LYS A 96 -6.50 -9.36 -2.38
CA LYS A 96 -5.75 -9.48 -3.63
C LYS A 96 -4.75 -8.33 -3.79
N LEU A 97 -5.19 -7.09 -3.55
CA LEU A 97 -4.34 -5.91 -3.62
C LEU A 97 -3.18 -6.02 -2.62
N GLN A 98 -3.48 -6.36 -1.36
CA GLN A 98 -2.46 -6.55 -0.32
C GLN A 98 -1.43 -7.60 -0.72
N THR A 99 -1.89 -8.77 -1.19
CA THR A 99 -1.00 -9.87 -1.60
C THR A 99 -0.07 -9.44 -2.72
N MET A 100 -0.58 -8.69 -3.69
CA MET A 100 0.18 -8.24 -4.85
C MET A 100 1.20 -7.14 -4.48
N THR A 101 0.82 -6.22 -3.60
CA THR A 101 1.72 -5.23 -3.00
C THR A 101 2.83 -5.91 -2.19
N ASP A 102 2.49 -6.90 -1.36
CA ASP A 102 3.47 -7.63 -0.54
C ASP A 102 4.51 -8.35 -1.42
N LEU A 103 4.08 -8.96 -2.52
CA LEU A 103 5.00 -9.61 -3.47
C LEU A 103 6.00 -8.62 -4.09
N LEU A 104 5.53 -7.46 -4.56
CA LEU A 104 6.41 -6.43 -5.13
C LEU A 104 7.36 -5.83 -4.08
N VAL A 105 6.91 -5.66 -2.85
CA VAL A 105 7.77 -5.18 -1.75
C VAL A 105 8.85 -6.21 -1.42
N VAL A 106 8.52 -7.50 -1.39
CA VAL A 106 9.49 -8.57 -1.18
C VAL A 106 10.51 -8.60 -2.32
N GLU A 107 10.06 -8.48 -3.58
CA GLU A 107 10.95 -8.41 -4.74
C GLU A 107 11.94 -7.24 -4.62
N LEU A 108 11.42 -6.05 -4.29
CA LEU A 108 12.24 -4.86 -4.05
C LEU A 108 13.27 -5.08 -2.94
N GLN A 109 12.88 -5.69 -1.82
CA GLN A 109 13.79 -6.00 -0.71
C GLN A 109 14.88 -6.99 -1.15
N THR A 110 14.50 -8.09 -1.82
CA THR A 110 15.47 -9.10 -2.28
C THR A 110 16.49 -8.54 -3.27
N MET A 111 16.10 -7.56 -4.09
CA MET A 111 16.96 -6.90 -5.05
C MET A 111 17.91 -5.89 -4.37
N THR A 112 17.39 -5.12 -3.41
CA THR A 112 18.12 -4.00 -2.79
C THR A 112 19.00 -4.41 -1.61
N ASP A 113 18.65 -5.48 -0.88
CA ASP A 113 19.38 -5.94 0.31
C ASP A 113 20.87 -6.21 0.03
N PRO A 114 21.26 -6.97 -1.02
CA PRO A 114 22.68 -7.22 -1.31
C PRO A 114 23.47 -5.93 -1.60
N LEU A 115 22.85 -4.97 -2.30
CA LEU A 115 23.47 -3.67 -2.62
C LEU A 115 23.61 -2.80 -1.37
N GLY A 116 22.59 -2.81 -0.51
CA GLY A 116 22.61 -2.13 0.79
C GLY A 116 23.67 -2.69 1.73
N VAL A 117 23.87 -4.01 1.76
CA VAL A 117 24.95 -4.65 2.51
C VAL A 117 26.31 -4.20 1.97
N LYS A 118 26.50 -4.24 0.64
CA LYS A 118 27.76 -3.85 0.00
C LYS A 118 28.14 -2.38 0.25
N LEU A 119 27.15 -1.49 0.31
CA LEU A 119 27.32 -0.07 0.69
C LEU A 119 27.70 0.12 2.16
N ARG A 120 27.27 -0.78 3.06
CA ARG A 120 27.51 -0.68 4.52
C ARG A 120 28.79 -1.39 4.96
N THR A 121 29.28 -2.36 4.21
CA THR A 121 30.59 -2.97 4.46
C THR A 121 31.70 -2.02 4.03
N PRO A 122 32.53 -1.51 4.95
CA PRO A 122 33.75 -0.81 4.55
C PRO A 122 34.62 -1.80 3.78
N THR A 123 35.01 -1.45 2.55
CA THR A 123 36.10 -2.14 1.87
C THR A 123 37.30 -2.14 2.78
N ASP A 124 37.69 -3.33 3.23
CA ASP A 124 38.84 -3.57 4.11
C ASP A 124 40.05 -2.75 3.60
N PRO A 125 40.69 -1.92 4.45
CA PRO A 125 41.97 -1.34 4.06
C PRO A 125 42.95 -2.50 3.99
N LEU A 126 43.29 -2.91 2.75
CA LEU A 126 44.47 -3.72 2.48
C LEU A 126 45.61 -3.16 3.33
N VAL A 127 46.01 -3.95 4.33
CA VAL A 127 47.15 -3.67 5.18
C VAL A 127 48.33 -3.39 4.26
N VAL A 128 48.83 -2.16 4.35
CA VAL A 128 50.07 -1.77 3.70
C VAL A 128 51.18 -2.46 4.49
N GLU A 129 51.66 -3.60 3.99
CA GLU A 129 53.06 -4.02 4.21
C GLU A 129 53.95 -3.47 3.09
#